data_AF-A0A132A4N9-F1
#
_entry.id   AF-A0A132A4N9-F1
#
_cell.length_a   1.000
_cell.length_b   1.000
_cell.length_c   1.000
_cell.angle_alpha   90.00
_cell.angle_beta   90.00
_cell.angle_gamma   90.00
#
_symmetry.space_group_name_H-M   'P 1'
#
loop_
_entity.id
_entity.type
_entity.pdbx_description
1 polymer ?
#
loop_
_entity_poly.entity_id
_entity_poly.type
_entity_poly.pdbx_seq_one_letter_code
_entity_poly.pdbx_strand_id
1 'polypeptide(L)'
;MPCMCIDTALSVVFQKLGLLVGKYPGYFVLVPFFVACIFGTGLQRLRYEDDPEYLFSPTDGRSKIEREIIDEYFPINYTQNFNPGRVTHKGRFGRIIITARDGGTIMKRSIWNEIVHLDGAIKNLTIEWDDQRWQYKDLCAKHEFKCYSNDILDFQDKIDDIEAKKYFLKYPIWINHETYKAYFFPAHLGGVKRDSNGLIESAKGMNLMYFIDATAKHGDIRGQIWEQLFLDFTASVHYEHIIISRFISTTLQKELDSNTHSLVPFFSITIGIMLVFSIGTCMMFDWVRSKPWLGLMGCFSAGLAVVGAFGLCVYCGIEMIGINLAAPFLMLGKFI
;
A
#
# COMPACT_ATOMS: atom_id res chain seq x y z
N MET A 1 -12.68 -29.48 -46.39
CA MET A 1 -11.59 -29.41 -47.39
C MET A 1 -10.58 -28.27 -47.17
N PRO A 2 -10.92 -27.01 -46.78
CA PRO A 2 -9.91 -25.94 -46.63
C PRO A 2 -8.91 -26.18 -45.47
N CYS A 3 -9.30 -26.85 -44.39
CA CYS A 3 -8.38 -27.17 -43.29
C CYS A 3 -7.25 -28.13 -43.69
N MET A 4 -7.47 -29.04 -44.65
CA MET A 4 -6.42 -29.99 -45.08
C MET A 4 -5.31 -29.30 -45.89
N CYS A 5 -5.66 -28.29 -46.69
CA CYS A 5 -4.67 -27.54 -47.46
C CYS A 5 -3.76 -26.70 -46.54
N ILE A 6 -4.35 -26.09 -45.51
CA ILE A 6 -3.60 -25.31 -44.51
C ILE A 6 -2.68 -26.23 -43.69
N ASP A 7 -3.18 -27.38 -43.25
CA ASP A 7 -2.41 -28.36 -42.50
C ASP A 7 -1.23 -28.92 -43.30
N THR A 8 -1.47 -29.23 -44.59
CA THR A 8 -0.42 -29.70 -45.50
C THR A 8 0.63 -28.60 -45.74
N ALA A 9 0.20 -27.34 -45.93
CA ALA A 9 1.10 -26.22 -46.13
C ALA A 9 1.97 -25.96 -44.87
N LEU A 10 1.37 -25.94 -43.69
CA LEU A 10 2.08 -25.80 -42.42
C LEU A 10 3.06 -26.95 -42.18
N SER A 11 2.65 -28.19 -42.46
CA SER A 11 3.50 -29.37 -42.33
C SER A 11 4.76 -29.27 -43.19
N VAL A 12 4.63 -28.84 -44.45
CA VAL A 12 5.78 -28.64 -45.35
C VAL A 12 6.70 -27.52 -44.82
N VAL A 13 6.14 -26.45 -44.29
CA VAL A 13 6.93 -25.34 -43.71
C VAL A 13 7.68 -25.78 -42.45
N PHE A 14 7.01 -26.45 -41.51
CA PHE A 14 7.64 -26.97 -40.30
C PHE A 14 8.67 -28.06 -40.60
N GLN A 15 8.45 -28.88 -41.62
CA GLN A 15 9.43 -29.87 -42.07
C GLN A 15 10.70 -29.18 -42.60
N LYS A 16 10.56 -28.14 -43.44
CA LYS A 16 11.69 -27.35 -43.93
C LYS A 16 12.43 -26.65 -42.79
N LEU A 17 11.70 -26.08 -41.83
CA LEU A 17 12.28 -25.45 -40.65
C LEU A 17 13.05 -26.47 -39.80
N GLY A 18 12.46 -27.64 -39.52
CA GLY A 18 13.10 -28.72 -38.77
C GLY A 18 14.38 -29.24 -39.45
N LEU A 19 14.36 -29.37 -40.77
CA LEU A 19 15.54 -29.77 -41.54
C LEU A 19 16.66 -28.71 -41.48
N LEU A 20 16.30 -27.43 -41.49
CA LEU A 20 17.25 -26.32 -41.33
C LEU A 20 17.86 -26.30 -39.91
N VAL A 21 17.04 -26.48 -38.88
CA VAL A 21 17.48 -26.57 -37.48
C VAL A 21 18.40 -27.77 -37.27
N GLY A 22 18.06 -28.93 -37.84
CA GLY A 22 18.89 -30.13 -37.77
C GLY A 22 20.23 -30.00 -38.49
N LYS A 23 20.30 -29.22 -39.58
CA LYS A 23 21.53 -28.96 -40.34
C LYS A 23 22.46 -27.97 -39.63
N TYR A 24 21.91 -27.01 -38.87
CA TYR A 24 22.66 -25.94 -38.21
C TYR A 24 22.25 -25.71 -36.74
N PRO A 25 22.31 -26.73 -35.87
CA PRO A 25 21.74 -26.66 -34.52
C PRO A 25 22.36 -25.57 -33.64
N GLY A 26 23.68 -25.34 -33.75
CA GLY A 26 24.38 -24.36 -32.93
C GLY A 26 23.86 -22.92 -33.09
N TYR A 27 23.54 -22.50 -34.32
CA TYR A 27 23.02 -21.15 -34.58
C TYR A 27 21.63 -20.95 -33.95
N PHE A 28 20.75 -21.95 -34.03
CA PHE A 28 19.41 -21.87 -33.46
C PHE A 28 19.36 -21.94 -31.93
N VAL A 29 20.45 -22.34 -31.28
CA VAL A 29 20.58 -22.29 -29.81
C VAL A 29 21.27 -21.00 -29.36
N LEU A 30 22.41 -20.66 -29.98
CA LEU A 30 23.22 -19.53 -29.57
C LEU A 30 22.53 -18.18 -29.86
N VAL A 31 21.90 -18.02 -31.04
CA VAL A 31 21.29 -16.74 -31.42
C VAL A 31 20.15 -16.37 -30.45
N PRO A 32 19.14 -17.22 -30.19
CA PRO A 32 18.09 -16.88 -29.24
C PRO A 32 18.61 -16.70 -27.80
N PHE A 33 19.64 -17.46 -27.40
CA PHE A 33 20.29 -17.29 -26.10
C PHE A 33 20.87 -15.89 -25.95
N PHE A 34 21.68 -15.43 -26.90
CA PHE A 34 22.27 -14.09 -26.84
C PHE A 34 21.22 -12.99 -26.96
N VAL A 35 20.19 -13.16 -27.79
CA VAL A 35 19.07 -12.21 -27.88
C VAL A 35 18.34 -12.10 -26.53
N ALA A 36 18.05 -13.23 -25.88
CA ALA A 36 17.44 -13.25 -24.55
C ALA A 36 18.34 -12.58 -23.50
N CYS A 37 19.65 -12.81 -23.54
CA CYS A 37 20.60 -12.13 -22.66
C CYS A 37 20.64 -10.62 -22.89
N ILE A 38 20.65 -10.18 -24.15
CA ILE A 38 20.61 -8.75 -24.52
C ILE A 38 19.33 -8.12 -23.98
N PHE A 39 18.17 -8.72 -24.21
CA PHE A 39 16.93 -8.21 -23.63
C PHE A 39 16.95 -8.24 -22.11
N GLY A 40 17.49 -9.29 -21.51
CA GLY A 40 17.67 -9.41 -20.06
C GLY A 40 18.49 -8.28 -19.43
N THR A 41 19.43 -7.67 -20.16
CA THR A 41 20.15 -6.48 -19.66
C THR A 41 19.24 -5.27 -19.41
N GLY A 42 18.02 -5.26 -19.96
CA GLY A 42 16.98 -4.27 -19.66
C GLY A 42 16.60 -4.23 -18.18
N LEU A 43 16.73 -5.34 -17.45
CA LEU A 43 16.48 -5.39 -16.01
C LEU A 43 17.42 -4.48 -15.19
N GLN A 44 18.55 -4.02 -15.75
CA GLN A 44 19.41 -3.03 -15.09
C GLN A 44 18.75 -1.64 -14.98
N ARG A 45 17.77 -1.34 -15.85
CA ARG A 45 17.01 -0.09 -15.87
C ARG A 45 15.64 -0.24 -15.21
N LEU A 46 15.47 -1.27 -14.39
CA LEU A 46 14.22 -1.55 -13.71
C LEU A 46 13.81 -0.36 -12.83
N ARG A 47 12.68 0.26 -13.17
CA ARG A 47 11.99 1.20 -12.29
C ARG A 47 10.86 0.46 -11.59
N TYR A 48 10.94 0.38 -10.27
CA TYR A 48 9.88 -0.16 -9.44
C TYR A 48 8.93 0.97 -9.06
N GLU A 49 7.63 0.73 -9.22
CA GLU A 49 6.58 1.68 -8.87
C GLU A 49 5.61 1.01 -7.90
N ASP A 50 5.40 1.68 -6.76
CA ASP A 50 4.70 1.15 -5.61
C ASP A 50 3.63 2.11 -5.06
N ASP A 51 3.44 3.30 -5.66
CA ASP A 51 2.35 4.19 -5.28
C ASP A 51 0.98 3.56 -5.61
N PRO A 52 0.15 3.24 -4.61
CA PRO A 52 -1.16 2.65 -4.86
C PRO A 52 -2.06 3.58 -5.70
N GLU A 53 -1.90 4.91 -5.58
CA GLU A 53 -2.75 5.82 -6.34
C GLU A 53 -2.47 5.73 -7.85
N TYR A 54 -1.19 5.64 -8.23
CA TYR A 54 -0.79 5.39 -9.62
C TYR A 54 -1.21 4.00 -10.10
N LEU A 55 -1.04 2.97 -9.28
CA LEU A 55 -1.32 1.58 -9.66
C LEU A 55 -2.81 1.28 -9.86
N PHE A 56 -3.70 1.92 -9.10
CA PHE A 56 -5.15 1.63 -9.13
C PHE A 56 -5.98 2.65 -9.92
N SER A 57 -5.41 3.78 -10.34
CA SER A 57 -6.15 4.78 -11.12
C SER A 57 -5.37 5.22 -12.36
N PRO A 58 -6.03 5.27 -13.54
CA PRO A 58 -5.36 5.70 -14.76
C PRO A 58 -4.88 7.15 -14.66
N THR A 59 -3.72 7.45 -15.23
CA THR A 59 -3.11 8.78 -15.20
C THR A 59 -3.92 9.84 -15.94
N ASP A 60 -4.63 9.44 -17.00
CA ASP A 60 -5.54 10.25 -17.80
C ASP A 60 -7.01 10.13 -17.34
N GLY A 61 -7.23 9.58 -16.14
CA GLY A 61 -8.55 9.45 -15.55
C GLY A 61 -9.22 10.80 -15.33
N ARG A 62 -10.52 10.88 -15.62
CA ARG A 62 -11.33 12.08 -15.36
C ARG A 62 -11.20 12.61 -13.93
N SER A 63 -11.06 11.73 -12.94
CA SER A 63 -10.85 12.10 -11.53
C SER A 63 -9.56 12.87 -11.27
N LYS A 64 -8.49 12.61 -12.05
CA LYS A 64 -7.21 13.34 -11.94
C LYS A 64 -7.33 14.75 -12.49
N ILE A 65 -8.01 14.91 -13.62
CA ILE A 65 -8.29 16.22 -14.23
C ILE A 65 -9.19 17.06 -13.31
N GLU A 66 -10.26 16.47 -12.78
CA GLU A 66 -11.14 17.14 -11.82
C GLU A 66 -10.41 17.54 -10.55
N ARG A 67 -9.48 16.70 -10.06
CA ARG A 67 -8.62 17.07 -8.92
C ARG A 67 -7.69 18.24 -9.24
N GLU A 68 -7.04 18.24 -10.40
CA GLU A 68 -6.15 19.33 -10.81
C GLU A 68 -6.89 20.68 -10.86
N ILE A 69 -8.12 20.68 -11.39
CA ILE A 69 -9.01 21.85 -11.36
C ILE A 69 -9.28 22.29 -9.91
N ILE A 70 -9.62 21.36 -9.01
CA ILE A 70 -9.86 21.70 -7.61
C ILE A 70 -8.59 22.24 -6.95
N ASP A 71 -7.43 21.67 -7.22
CA ASP A 71 -6.15 22.12 -6.66
C ASP A 71 -5.75 23.51 -7.17
N GLU A 72 -6.12 23.86 -8.41
CA GLU A 72 -5.92 25.20 -8.99
C GLU A 72 -6.82 26.26 -8.33
N TYR A 73 -8.12 25.98 -8.18
CA TYR A 73 -9.08 26.96 -7.63
C TYR A 73 -9.11 26.98 -6.09
N PHE A 74 -8.81 25.86 -5.43
CA PHE A 74 -8.91 25.67 -3.99
C PHE A 74 -7.65 25.00 -3.43
N PRO A 75 -6.47 25.64 -3.56
CA PRO A 75 -5.22 25.05 -3.11
C PRO A 75 -5.23 24.81 -1.58
N ILE A 76 -4.67 23.66 -1.18
CA ILE A 76 -4.52 23.33 0.24
C ILE A 76 -3.37 24.14 0.82
N ASN A 77 -3.68 24.96 1.82
CA ASN A 77 -2.67 25.68 2.57
C ASN A 77 -2.46 25.03 3.95
N TYR A 78 -1.34 24.30 4.09
CA TYR A 78 -0.97 23.62 5.34
C TYR A 78 -0.46 24.57 6.43
N THR A 79 -0.11 25.81 6.10
CA THR A 79 0.58 26.73 7.03
C THR A 79 -0.33 27.72 7.74
N GLN A 80 -1.41 28.16 7.08
CA GLN A 80 -2.27 29.24 7.59
C GLN A 80 -3.74 28.84 7.74
N ASN A 81 -4.28 28.09 6.78
CA ASN A 81 -5.71 27.77 6.72
C ASN A 81 -5.94 26.30 6.36
N PHE A 82 -5.29 25.40 7.10
CA PHE A 82 -5.48 23.98 6.92
C PHE A 82 -6.89 23.58 7.37
N ASN A 83 -7.60 22.82 6.54
CA ASN A 83 -8.88 22.23 6.89
C ASN A 83 -8.96 20.80 6.31
N PRO A 84 -9.17 19.76 7.13
CA PRO A 84 -9.30 18.38 6.66
C PRO A 84 -10.37 18.19 5.58
N GLY A 85 -11.45 18.97 5.61
CA GLY A 85 -12.53 18.91 4.62
C GLY A 85 -12.17 19.47 3.24
N ARG A 86 -11.01 20.11 3.09
CA ARG A 86 -10.47 20.62 1.81
C ARG A 86 -9.37 19.74 1.23
N VAL A 87 -9.09 18.59 1.84
CA VAL A 87 -8.00 17.72 1.41
C VAL A 87 -8.41 16.92 0.17
N THR A 88 -7.68 17.11 -0.93
CA THR A 88 -7.91 16.52 -2.26
C THR A 88 -6.92 15.41 -2.61
N HIS A 89 -5.71 15.45 -2.04
CA HIS A 89 -4.65 14.47 -2.23
C HIS A 89 -4.14 13.91 -0.90
N LYS A 90 -3.47 12.77 -0.97
CA LYS A 90 -2.84 12.16 0.21
C LYS A 90 -1.68 13.04 0.67
N GLY A 91 -1.90 13.83 1.71
CA GLY A 91 -0.82 14.47 2.46
C GLY A 91 -0.15 13.47 3.42
N ARG A 92 0.76 13.99 4.25
CA ARG A 92 1.34 13.24 5.37
C ARG A 92 0.43 13.36 6.59
N PHE A 93 0.05 12.22 7.16
CA PHE A 93 -0.81 12.19 8.34
C PHE A 93 -0.66 10.87 9.12
N GLY A 94 -0.89 10.98 10.42
CA GLY A 94 -1.12 9.85 11.31
C GLY A 94 -2.59 9.83 11.74
N ARG A 95 -3.22 8.66 11.65
CA ARG A 95 -4.59 8.43 12.11
C ARG A 95 -4.59 7.26 13.08
N ILE A 96 -5.27 7.43 14.20
CA ILE A 96 -5.54 6.34 15.14
C ILE A 96 -7.04 6.18 15.35
N ILE A 97 -7.49 4.94 15.37
CA ILE A 97 -8.82 4.53 15.76
C ILE A 97 -8.68 3.78 17.08
N ILE A 98 -9.35 4.28 18.10
CA ILE A 98 -9.28 3.76 19.46
C ILE A 98 -10.61 3.09 19.79
N THR A 99 -10.56 1.87 20.27
CA THR A 99 -11.74 1.13 20.75
C THR A 99 -11.53 0.65 22.18
N ALA A 100 -12.63 0.47 22.91
CA ALA A 100 -12.57 -0.04 24.27
C ALA A 100 -12.24 -1.55 24.26
N ARG A 101 -11.32 -2.00 25.12
CA ARG A 101 -10.90 -3.41 25.21
C ARG A 101 -12.04 -4.32 25.67
N ASP A 102 -12.94 -3.81 26.51
CA ASP A 102 -14.14 -4.51 26.97
C ASP A 102 -15.26 -4.58 25.91
N GLY A 103 -15.05 -3.97 24.72
CA GLY A 103 -16.06 -3.84 23.67
C GLY A 103 -17.21 -2.90 24.03
N GLY A 104 -17.07 -2.15 25.13
CA GLY A 104 -18.07 -1.26 25.68
C GLY A 104 -18.07 0.12 25.05
N THR A 105 -18.58 1.10 25.81
CA THR A 105 -18.56 2.51 25.41
C THR A 105 -17.20 3.11 25.68
N ILE A 106 -16.69 3.91 24.74
CA ILE A 106 -15.45 4.66 24.94
C ILE A 106 -15.65 5.81 25.93
N MET A 107 -16.88 6.32 26.11
CA MET A 107 -17.21 7.55 26.86
C MET A 107 -16.99 7.46 28.40
N LYS A 108 -16.16 6.53 28.88
CA LYS A 108 -15.80 6.35 30.29
C LYS A 108 -14.59 7.22 30.64
N ARG A 109 -14.53 7.73 31.87
CA ARG A 109 -13.40 8.53 32.37
C ARG A 109 -12.06 7.81 32.28
N SER A 110 -12.00 6.52 32.65
CA SER A 110 -10.76 5.73 32.63
C SER A 110 -10.16 5.64 31.22
N ILE A 111 -11.00 5.39 30.22
CA ILE A 111 -10.63 5.33 28.80
C ILE A 111 -10.17 6.71 28.32
N TRP A 112 -10.91 7.78 28.63
CA TRP A 112 -10.55 9.15 28.21
C TRP A 112 -9.20 9.60 28.76
N ASN A 113 -8.86 9.23 30.00
CA ASN A 113 -7.56 9.56 30.59
C ASN A 113 -6.41 8.89 29.80
N GLU A 114 -6.56 7.63 29.39
CA GLU A 114 -5.59 6.94 28.52
C GLU A 114 -5.49 7.60 27.14
N ILE A 115 -6.63 8.00 26.55
CA ILE A 115 -6.67 8.69 25.25
C ILE A 115 -5.95 10.04 25.31
N VAL A 116 -6.18 10.84 26.34
CA VAL A 116 -5.54 12.15 26.53
C VAL A 116 -4.04 11.96 26.75
N HIS A 117 -3.64 10.98 27.56
CA HIS A 117 -2.24 10.66 27.76
C HIS A 117 -1.56 10.25 26.44
N LEU A 118 -2.24 9.44 25.62
CA LEU A 118 -1.76 9.04 24.29
C LEU A 118 -1.60 10.24 23.34
N ASP A 119 -2.59 11.15 23.27
CA ASP A 119 -2.50 12.38 22.46
C ASP A 119 -1.35 13.28 22.90
N GLY A 120 -1.17 13.47 24.21
CA GLY A 120 -0.05 14.22 24.76
C GLY A 120 1.31 13.59 24.40
N ALA A 121 1.41 12.26 24.48
CA ALA A 121 2.63 11.55 24.12
C ALA A 121 2.94 11.64 22.61
N ILE A 122 1.93 11.53 21.75
CA ILE A 122 2.07 11.70 20.29
C ILE A 122 2.54 13.12 19.94
N LYS A 123 1.97 14.15 20.58
CA LYS A 123 2.37 15.54 20.36
C LYS A 123 3.79 15.84 20.86
N ASN A 124 4.29 15.06 21.82
CA ASN A 124 5.66 15.17 22.33
C ASN A 124 6.68 14.35 21.51
N LEU A 125 6.26 13.63 20.48
CA LEU A 125 7.19 12.92 19.60
C LEU A 125 8.12 13.91 18.89
N THR A 126 9.41 13.58 18.93
CA THR A 126 10.49 14.39 18.37
C THR A 126 11.24 13.60 17.31
N ILE A 127 11.46 14.20 16.15
CA ILE A 127 12.35 13.65 15.12
C ILE A 127 13.67 14.41 15.13
N GLU A 128 14.76 13.71 14.82
CA GLU A 128 16.07 14.30 14.59
C GLU A 128 16.33 14.35 13.09
N TRP A 129 16.54 15.56 12.57
CA TRP A 129 16.83 15.80 11.16
C TRP A 129 17.77 16.99 11.03
N ASP A 130 18.90 16.79 10.34
CA ASP A 130 19.92 17.83 10.10
C ASP A 130 20.45 18.45 11.42
N ASP A 131 20.78 17.58 12.40
CA ASP A 131 21.22 17.91 13.76
C ASP A 131 20.22 18.81 14.56
N GLN A 132 19.00 18.96 14.07
CA GLN A 132 17.92 19.68 14.75
C GLN A 132 16.81 18.74 15.21
N ARG A 133 16.24 19.05 16.37
CA ARG A 133 15.08 18.36 16.93
C ARG A 133 13.81 19.08 16.54
N TRP A 134 12.93 18.36 15.85
CA TRP A 134 11.62 18.85 15.43
C TRP A 134 10.53 18.14 16.22
N GLN A 135 9.64 18.91 16.84
CA GLN A 135 8.47 18.36 17.53
C GLN A 135 7.26 18.34 16.60
N TYR A 136 6.21 17.59 16.97
CA TYR A 136 4.94 17.62 16.21
C TYR A 136 4.40 19.05 16.03
N LYS A 137 4.53 19.91 17.04
CA LYS A 137 4.09 21.33 16.96
C LYS A 137 4.75 22.14 15.82
N ASP A 138 5.95 21.74 15.41
CA ASP A 138 6.72 22.42 14.38
C ASP A 138 6.39 21.88 12.98
N LEU A 139 5.95 20.62 12.92
CA LEU A 139 5.64 19.86 11.69
C LEU A 139 4.16 19.87 11.33
N CYS A 140 3.28 20.09 12.31
CA CYS A 140 1.83 19.99 12.14
C CYS A 140 1.29 20.93 11.06
N ALA A 141 0.20 20.53 10.42
CA ALA A 141 -0.60 21.44 9.62
C ALA A 141 -1.31 22.45 10.54
N LYS A 142 -1.32 23.72 10.14
CA LYS A 142 -1.76 24.85 10.96
C LYS A 142 -3.01 25.53 10.41
N HIS A 143 -3.91 25.87 11.34
CA HIS A 143 -5.06 26.72 11.13
C HIS A 143 -4.94 27.91 12.07
N GLU A 144 -4.91 29.14 11.54
CA GLU A 144 -4.71 30.37 12.32
C GLU A 144 -3.47 30.30 13.24
N PHE A 145 -2.35 29.82 12.70
CA PHE A 145 -1.06 29.64 13.38
C PHE A 145 -1.03 28.58 14.50
N LYS A 146 -2.14 27.88 14.75
CA LYS A 146 -2.21 26.76 15.70
C LYS A 146 -2.25 25.43 14.96
N CYS A 147 -1.62 24.40 15.51
CA CYS A 147 -1.75 23.05 14.97
C CYS A 147 -3.21 22.61 14.93
N TYR A 148 -3.58 21.86 13.90
CA TYR A 148 -4.83 21.12 13.92
C TYR A 148 -4.90 20.22 15.17
N SER A 149 -5.96 20.41 15.95
CA SER A 149 -6.27 19.62 17.14
C SER A 149 -7.54 18.83 16.92
N ASN A 150 -7.63 17.65 17.53
CA ASN A 150 -8.84 16.85 17.53
C ASN A 150 -9.88 17.47 18.47
N ASP A 151 -10.92 18.08 17.90
CA ASP A 151 -11.96 18.80 18.65
C ASP A 151 -12.68 17.92 19.68
N ILE A 152 -12.75 16.61 19.46
CA ILE A 152 -13.36 15.67 20.41
C ILE A 152 -12.67 15.65 21.78
N LEU A 153 -11.40 16.06 21.88
CA LEU A 153 -10.65 16.08 23.13
C LEU A 153 -11.00 17.29 24.01
N ASP A 154 -11.66 18.32 23.48
CA ASP A 154 -12.12 19.48 24.27
C ASP A 154 -13.09 19.07 25.40
N PHE A 155 -13.74 17.91 25.27
CA PHE A 155 -14.67 17.38 26.27
C PHE A 155 -13.99 16.64 27.43
N GLN A 156 -12.65 16.65 27.51
CA GLN A 156 -11.91 15.99 28.59
C GLN A 156 -12.41 16.41 29.99
N ASP A 157 -12.66 17.70 30.20
CA ASP A 157 -13.09 18.21 31.51
C ASP A 157 -14.58 17.95 31.81
N LYS A 158 -15.34 17.54 30.79
CA LYS A 158 -16.78 17.27 30.88
C LYS A 158 -17.12 15.78 30.81
N ILE A 159 -16.13 14.90 30.66
CA ILE A 159 -16.39 13.48 30.50
C ILE A 159 -17.04 12.86 31.76
N ASP A 160 -16.73 13.36 32.95
CA ASP A 160 -17.36 12.91 34.21
C ASP A 160 -18.87 13.24 34.22
N ASP A 161 -19.24 14.43 33.72
CA ASP A 161 -20.63 14.85 33.58
C ASP A 161 -21.35 14.09 32.45
N ILE A 162 -20.64 13.72 31.38
CA ILE A 162 -21.18 12.90 30.29
C ILE A 162 -21.44 11.47 30.77
N GLU A 163 -20.50 10.87 31.49
CA GLU A 163 -20.64 9.53 32.07
C GLU A 163 -21.77 9.49 33.11
N ALA A 164 -21.89 10.54 33.92
CA ALA A 164 -23.00 10.72 34.87
C ALA A 164 -24.34 11.11 34.22
N LYS A 165 -24.41 11.20 32.89
CA LYS A 165 -25.60 11.64 32.12
C LYS A 165 -26.16 13.00 32.57
N LYS A 166 -25.28 13.90 33.00
CA LYS A 166 -25.61 15.30 33.33
C LYS A 166 -25.37 16.22 32.13
N TYR A 167 -24.47 15.84 31.24
CA TYR A 167 -24.13 16.60 30.04
C TYR A 167 -24.49 15.82 28.78
N PHE A 168 -25.30 16.42 27.91
CA PHE A 168 -25.85 15.76 26.72
C PHE A 168 -25.32 16.38 25.44
N LEU A 169 -24.80 15.52 24.55
CA LEU A 169 -24.29 15.91 23.25
C LEU A 169 -25.25 15.46 22.15
N LYS A 170 -25.58 16.36 21.22
CA LYS A 170 -26.47 16.07 20.09
C LYS A 170 -25.67 15.56 18.90
N TYR A 171 -26.14 14.49 18.26
CA TYR A 171 -25.54 13.94 17.04
C TYR A 171 -26.33 14.41 15.79
N PRO A 172 -25.72 14.69 14.63
CA PRO A 172 -24.28 14.60 14.30
C PRO A 172 -23.47 15.85 14.62
N ILE A 173 -24.14 17.00 14.75
CA ILE A 173 -23.51 18.30 14.99
C ILE A 173 -24.03 18.84 16.32
N TRP A 174 -23.10 19.29 17.15
CA TRP A 174 -23.41 19.99 18.39
C TRP A 174 -22.65 21.31 18.43
N ILE A 175 -23.36 22.39 18.77
CA ILE A 175 -22.79 23.73 18.80
C ILE A 175 -22.71 24.16 20.25
N ASN A 176 -21.49 24.44 20.70
CA ASN A 176 -21.29 25.08 21.98
C ASN A 176 -21.65 26.56 21.83
N HIS A 177 -22.69 27.02 22.53
CA HIS A 177 -23.14 28.40 22.47
C HIS A 177 -22.19 29.38 23.19
N GLU A 178 -21.34 28.91 24.10
CA GLU A 178 -20.39 29.77 24.82
C GLU A 178 -19.16 30.08 23.96
N THR A 179 -18.63 29.06 23.28
CA THR A 179 -17.43 29.20 22.43
C THR A 179 -17.76 29.43 20.96
N TYR A 180 -19.05 29.37 20.58
CA TYR A 180 -19.53 29.39 19.19
C TYR A 180 -18.84 28.36 18.28
N LYS A 181 -18.33 27.27 18.87
CA LYS A 181 -17.64 26.20 18.14
C LYS A 181 -18.62 25.08 17.79
N ALA A 182 -18.60 24.66 16.53
CA ALA A 182 -19.38 23.54 16.02
C ALA A 182 -18.54 22.26 16.06
N TYR A 183 -19.05 21.23 16.72
CA TYR A 183 -18.43 19.91 16.82
C TYR A 183 -19.10 18.94 15.85
N PHE A 184 -18.31 18.38 14.93
CA PHE A 184 -18.76 17.38 13.97
C PHE A 184 -18.36 15.97 14.42
N PHE A 185 -19.24 15.32 15.17
CA PHE A 185 -18.97 14.00 15.74
C PHE A 185 -18.73 12.87 14.74
N PRO A 186 -19.35 12.82 13.53
CA PRO A 186 -19.10 11.73 12.58
C PRO A 186 -17.64 11.56 12.15
N ALA A 187 -16.83 12.62 12.19
CA ALA A 187 -15.39 12.53 11.90
C ALA A 187 -14.59 11.83 13.01
N HIS A 188 -15.07 11.92 14.26
CA HIS A 188 -14.34 11.49 15.46
C HIS A 188 -14.95 10.28 16.18
N LEU A 189 -16.25 10.04 16.08
CA LEU A 189 -16.94 8.97 16.81
C LEU A 189 -17.47 7.89 15.85
N GLY A 190 -17.14 6.63 16.14
CA GLY A 190 -17.61 5.45 15.44
C GLY A 190 -18.57 4.60 16.28
N GLY A 191 -19.54 3.97 15.62
CA GLY A 191 -20.49 3.06 16.29
C GLY A 191 -21.37 3.75 17.34
N VAL A 192 -21.81 4.98 17.06
CA VAL A 192 -22.61 5.80 17.98
C VAL A 192 -24.03 5.24 18.12
N LYS A 193 -24.46 4.93 19.34
CA LYS A 193 -25.87 4.70 19.68
C LYS A 193 -26.50 6.00 20.13
N ARG A 194 -27.71 6.25 19.63
CA ARG A 194 -28.46 7.47 19.86
C ARG A 194 -29.74 7.15 20.63
N ASP A 195 -30.09 8.03 21.54
CA ASP A 195 -31.42 8.03 22.16
C ASP A 195 -32.48 8.55 21.16
N SER A 196 -33.75 8.35 21.49
CA SER A 196 -34.95 8.86 20.83
C SER A 196 -34.87 10.35 20.46
N ASN A 197 -34.19 11.15 21.27
CA ASN A 197 -33.99 12.59 21.05
C ASN A 197 -32.78 12.94 20.16
N GLY A 198 -32.09 11.95 19.60
CA GLY A 198 -30.88 12.15 18.80
C GLY A 198 -29.63 12.52 19.60
N LEU A 199 -29.67 12.28 20.92
CA LEU A 199 -28.54 12.49 21.83
C LEU A 199 -27.61 11.27 21.83
N ILE A 200 -26.31 11.51 22.01
CA ILE A 200 -25.30 10.45 22.09
C ILE A 200 -25.45 9.71 23.42
N GLU A 201 -25.78 8.43 23.36
CA GLU A 201 -25.85 7.57 24.55
C GLU A 201 -24.54 6.80 24.74
N SER A 202 -23.96 6.27 23.66
CA SER A 202 -22.68 5.57 23.70
C SER A 202 -21.98 5.62 22.34
N ALA A 203 -20.67 5.42 22.35
CA ALA A 203 -19.85 5.30 21.14
C ALA A 203 -18.89 4.11 21.32
N LYS A 204 -18.61 3.37 20.24
CA LYS A 204 -17.73 2.20 20.29
C LYS A 204 -16.27 2.51 19.97
N GLY A 205 -16.04 3.57 19.20
CA GLY A 205 -14.68 3.94 18.80
C GLY A 205 -14.51 5.43 18.65
N MET A 206 -13.27 5.89 18.86
CA MET A 206 -12.83 7.26 18.65
C MET A 206 -11.82 7.28 17.52
N ASN A 207 -11.81 8.33 16.73
CA ASN A 207 -10.88 8.57 15.65
C ASN A 207 -10.15 9.89 15.88
N LEU A 208 -8.83 9.81 16.01
CA LEU A 208 -7.93 10.95 16.13
C LEU A 208 -7.05 11.05 14.89
N MET A 209 -6.91 12.25 14.37
CA MET A 209 -6.13 12.55 13.18
C MET A 209 -5.04 13.58 13.52
N TYR A 210 -3.86 13.38 12.96
CA TYR A 210 -2.68 14.22 13.12
C TYR A 210 -2.15 14.53 11.72
N PHE A 211 -2.24 15.77 11.29
CA PHE A 211 -1.85 16.19 9.94
C PHE A 211 -0.50 16.91 9.99
N ILE A 212 0.35 16.62 9.01
CA ILE A 212 1.68 17.21 8.88
C ILE A 212 1.70 18.11 7.65
N ASP A 213 2.44 19.20 7.74
CA ASP A 213 2.73 20.07 6.60
C ASP A 213 3.80 19.43 5.68
N ALA A 214 3.35 18.91 4.54
CA ALA A 214 4.21 18.35 3.51
C ALA A 214 4.78 19.41 2.54
N THR A 215 4.24 20.64 2.55
CA THR A 215 4.58 21.69 1.56
C THR A 215 5.85 22.45 1.89
N ALA A 216 6.28 22.46 3.14
CA ALA A 216 7.55 23.06 3.54
C ALA A 216 8.72 22.39 2.82
N LYS A 217 9.85 23.12 2.67
CA LYS A 217 11.08 22.54 2.10
C LYS A 217 11.49 21.30 2.90
N HIS A 218 11.66 20.17 2.22
CA HIS A 218 11.90 18.86 2.84
C HIS A 218 10.85 18.45 3.89
N GLY A 219 9.64 19.03 3.84
CA GLY A 219 8.52 18.72 4.73
C GLY A 219 8.02 17.29 4.52
N ASP A 220 7.98 16.84 3.26
CA ASP A 220 7.55 15.48 2.92
C ASP A 220 8.43 14.39 3.56
N ILE A 221 9.76 14.52 3.45
CA ILE A 221 10.72 13.57 4.03
C ILE A 221 10.66 13.61 5.57
N ARG A 222 10.59 14.81 6.17
CA ARG A 222 10.44 14.95 7.62
C ARG A 222 9.12 14.34 8.11
N GLY A 223 8.04 14.54 7.36
CA GLY A 223 6.74 13.94 7.62
C GLY A 223 6.79 12.42 7.54
N GLN A 224 7.47 11.85 6.54
CA GLN A 224 7.66 10.41 6.42
C GLN A 224 8.40 9.81 7.63
N ILE A 225 9.47 10.48 8.11
CA ILE A 225 10.20 10.03 9.31
C ILE A 225 9.32 10.09 10.55
N TRP A 226 8.56 11.18 10.72
CA TRP A 226 7.61 11.30 11.82
C TRP A 226 6.52 10.23 11.74
N GLU A 227 6.00 9.92 10.56
CA GLU A 227 4.99 8.87 10.36
C GLU A 227 5.52 7.49 10.76
N GLN A 228 6.78 7.18 10.46
CA GLN A 228 7.41 5.94 10.93
C GLN A 228 7.55 5.92 12.44
N LEU A 229 8.07 6.99 13.03
CA LEU A 229 8.20 7.11 14.49
C LEU A 229 6.83 6.99 15.18
N PHE A 230 5.80 7.62 14.63
CA PHE A 230 4.43 7.53 15.10
C PHE A 230 3.89 6.09 15.03
N LEU A 231 4.13 5.39 13.93
CA LEU A 231 3.75 3.98 13.80
C LEU A 231 4.46 3.12 14.86
N ASP A 232 5.76 3.27 15.05
CA ASP A 232 6.55 2.47 15.98
C ASP A 232 6.17 2.78 17.43
N PHE A 233 5.97 4.06 17.75
CA PHE A 233 5.49 4.49 19.05
C PHE A 233 4.11 3.88 19.36
N THR A 234 3.14 4.04 18.46
CA THR A 234 1.78 3.50 18.66
C THR A 234 1.74 1.97 18.67
N ALA A 235 2.74 1.28 18.10
CA ALA A 235 2.88 -0.18 18.21
C ALA A 235 3.45 -0.63 19.57
N SER A 236 4.35 0.16 20.15
CA SER A 236 5.03 -0.20 21.40
C SER A 236 4.19 0.09 22.64
N VAL A 237 3.32 1.11 22.58
CA VAL A 237 2.47 1.49 23.70
C VAL A 237 1.30 0.52 23.88
N HIS A 238 1.14 0.03 25.10
CA HIS A 238 0.04 -0.85 25.49
C HIS A 238 -0.70 -0.24 26.68
N TYR A 239 -2.01 -0.12 26.56
CA TYR A 239 -2.89 0.37 27.61
C TYR A 239 -3.84 -0.73 28.11
N GLU A 240 -4.33 -0.55 29.33
CA GLU A 240 -5.21 -1.50 29.99
C GLU A 240 -6.62 -1.47 29.37
N HIS A 241 -7.19 -0.28 29.16
CA HIS A 241 -8.59 -0.13 28.76
C HIS A 241 -8.80 0.10 27.26
N ILE A 242 -7.78 0.53 26.52
CA ILE A 242 -7.90 0.83 25.08
C ILE A 242 -7.12 -0.12 24.16
N ILE A 243 -7.68 -0.30 22.96
CA ILE A 243 -7.03 -0.93 21.81
C ILE A 243 -6.82 0.16 20.76
N ILE A 244 -5.59 0.26 20.25
CA ILE A 244 -5.19 1.27 19.28
C ILE A 244 -5.00 0.60 17.92
N SER A 245 -5.77 1.05 16.93
CA SER A 245 -5.57 0.75 15.51
C SER A 245 -4.95 1.95 14.82
N ARG A 246 -3.79 1.78 14.20
CA ARG A 246 -2.98 2.86 13.63
C ARG A 246 -2.98 2.81 12.10
N PHE A 247 -2.91 3.98 11.47
CA PHE A 247 -2.90 4.15 10.03
C PHE A 247 -2.11 5.42 9.67
N ILE A 248 -1.19 5.34 8.72
CA ILE A 248 -0.47 6.50 8.16
C ILE A 248 -0.64 6.55 6.64
N SER A 249 -0.17 7.61 6.01
CA SER A 249 -0.25 7.79 4.55
C SER A 249 0.35 6.61 3.76
N THR A 250 1.48 6.05 4.21
CA THR A 250 2.19 4.95 3.50
C THR A 250 1.80 3.54 3.97
N THR A 251 0.84 3.38 4.90
CA THR A 251 0.51 2.04 5.43
C THR A 251 0.06 1.11 4.31
N LEU A 252 -0.83 1.57 3.41
CA LEU A 252 -1.35 0.75 2.32
C LEU A 252 -0.23 0.25 1.39
N GLN A 253 0.70 1.13 1.03
CA GLN A 253 1.86 0.81 0.20
C GLN A 253 2.75 -0.23 0.87
N LYS A 254 3.10 -0.01 2.14
CA LYS A 254 3.95 -0.93 2.91
C LYS A 254 3.33 -2.31 3.10
N GLU A 255 2.03 -2.39 3.40
CA GLU A 255 1.34 -3.67 3.57
C GLU A 255 1.24 -4.44 2.25
N LEU A 256 1.02 -3.73 1.13
CA LEU A 256 1.00 -4.35 -0.19
C LEU A 256 2.37 -4.90 -0.61
N ASP A 257 3.42 -4.13 -0.33
CA ASP A 257 4.80 -4.52 -0.61
C ASP A 257 5.25 -5.70 0.27
N SER A 258 4.96 -5.65 1.58
CA SER A 258 5.20 -6.75 2.53
C SER A 258 4.49 -8.05 2.13
N ASN A 259 3.24 -7.96 1.68
CA ASN A 259 2.50 -9.11 1.15
C ASN A 259 3.17 -9.67 -0.11
N THR A 260 3.66 -8.81 -1.00
CA THR A 260 4.40 -9.22 -2.20
C THR A 260 5.71 -9.93 -1.83
N HIS A 261 6.47 -9.39 -0.89
CA HIS A 261 7.71 -9.99 -0.40
C HIS A 261 7.48 -11.34 0.29
N SER A 262 6.35 -11.52 0.98
CA SER A 262 5.98 -12.78 1.62
C SER A 262 5.75 -13.92 0.61
N LEU A 263 5.49 -13.60 -0.67
CA LEU A 263 5.36 -14.58 -1.74
C LEU A 263 6.70 -15.08 -2.30
N VAL A 264 7.79 -14.32 -2.08
CA VAL A 264 9.13 -14.63 -2.61
C VAL A 264 9.62 -16.06 -2.31
N PRO A 265 9.55 -16.57 -1.06
CA PRO A 265 10.01 -17.94 -0.77
C PRO A 265 9.21 -19.02 -1.51
N PHE A 266 7.92 -18.80 -1.75
CA PHE A 266 7.09 -19.76 -2.51
C PHE A 266 7.53 -19.88 -3.97
N PHE A 267 8.13 -18.83 -4.57
CA PHE A 267 8.72 -18.94 -5.92
C PHE A 267 9.89 -19.89 -5.96
N SER A 268 10.77 -19.84 -4.95
CA SER A 268 11.94 -20.72 -4.90
C SER A 268 11.52 -22.18 -4.80
N ILE A 269 10.49 -22.47 -3.99
CA ILE A 269 9.95 -23.83 -3.81
C ILE A 269 9.29 -24.33 -5.10
N THR A 270 8.44 -23.52 -5.73
CA THR A 270 7.72 -23.92 -6.95
C THR A 270 8.67 -24.17 -8.13
N ILE A 271 9.70 -23.35 -8.31
CA ILE A 271 10.75 -23.59 -9.32
C ILE A 271 11.47 -24.92 -9.03
N GLY A 272 11.80 -25.21 -7.77
CA GLY A 272 12.40 -26.48 -7.37
C GLY A 272 11.51 -27.68 -7.69
N ILE A 273 10.22 -27.63 -7.34
CA ILE A 273 9.25 -28.68 -7.64
C ILE A 273 9.12 -28.88 -9.15
N MET A 274 9.03 -27.80 -9.93
CA MET A 274 8.93 -27.89 -11.39
C MET A 274 10.17 -28.53 -12.00
N LEU A 275 11.38 -28.15 -11.57
CA LEU A 275 12.62 -28.77 -12.07
C LEU A 275 12.65 -30.27 -11.77
N VAL A 276 12.29 -30.68 -10.55
CA VAL A 276 12.24 -32.10 -10.17
C VAL A 276 11.19 -32.85 -11.00
N PHE A 277 10.01 -32.28 -11.18
CA PHE A 277 8.94 -32.87 -11.97
C PHE A 277 9.31 -33.01 -13.45
N SER A 278 9.87 -31.97 -14.07
CA SER A 278 10.30 -31.98 -15.47
C SER A 278 11.47 -32.94 -15.73
N ILE A 279 12.42 -33.06 -14.78
CA ILE A 279 13.49 -34.06 -14.88
C ILE A 279 12.89 -35.47 -14.72
N GLY A 280 12.06 -35.68 -13.69
CA GLY A 280 11.46 -36.98 -13.38
C GLY A 280 10.58 -37.52 -14.51
N THR A 281 9.78 -36.67 -15.16
CA THR A 281 8.95 -37.05 -16.31
C THR A 281 9.78 -37.40 -17.56
N CYS A 282 10.97 -36.81 -17.71
CA CYS A 282 11.91 -37.14 -18.79
C CYS A 282 12.83 -38.33 -18.47
N MET A 283 12.73 -38.91 -17.28
CA MET A 283 13.44 -40.13 -16.90
C MET A 283 12.63 -41.37 -17.30
N MET A 284 13.31 -42.34 -17.91
CA MET A 284 12.76 -43.67 -18.16
C MET A 284 13.42 -44.66 -17.19
N PHE A 285 12.80 -45.84 -17.01
CA PHE A 285 13.37 -46.93 -16.20
C PHE A 285 14.75 -47.39 -16.66
N ASP A 286 15.06 -47.19 -17.95
CA ASP A 286 16.38 -47.44 -18.50
C ASP A 286 17.20 -46.15 -18.56
N TRP A 287 18.36 -46.15 -17.88
CA TRP A 287 19.25 -44.99 -17.76
C TRP A 287 19.78 -44.52 -19.12
N VAL A 288 19.98 -45.44 -20.08
CA VAL A 288 20.51 -45.12 -21.41
C VAL A 288 19.49 -44.39 -22.28
N ARG A 289 18.19 -44.65 -22.06
CA ARG A 289 17.10 -44.01 -22.80
C ARG A 289 16.57 -42.76 -22.10
N SER A 290 16.93 -42.56 -20.83
CA SER A 290 16.58 -41.38 -20.05
C SER A 290 17.14 -40.10 -20.69
N LYS A 291 16.34 -39.03 -20.74
CA LYS A 291 16.75 -37.72 -21.29
C LYS A 291 16.54 -36.61 -20.27
N PRO A 292 17.13 -36.70 -19.07
CA PRO A 292 16.93 -35.71 -18.01
C PRO A 292 17.37 -34.30 -18.43
N TRP A 293 18.40 -34.20 -19.28
CA TRP A 293 18.87 -32.93 -19.85
C TRP A 293 17.84 -32.22 -20.72
N LEU A 294 16.92 -32.96 -21.36
CA LEU A 294 15.87 -32.35 -22.17
C LEU A 294 14.88 -31.58 -21.29
N GLY A 295 14.47 -32.17 -20.16
CA GLY A 295 13.59 -31.52 -19.19
C GLY A 295 14.24 -30.29 -18.56
N LEU A 296 15.51 -30.40 -18.17
CA LEU A 296 16.26 -29.27 -17.61
C LEU A 296 16.39 -28.10 -18.60
N MET A 297 16.76 -28.40 -19.86
CA MET A 297 16.90 -27.36 -20.90
C MET A 297 15.55 -26.73 -21.28
N GLY A 298 14.45 -27.48 -21.16
CA GLY A 298 13.10 -26.95 -21.31
C GLY A 298 12.79 -25.87 -20.25
N CYS A 299 13.02 -26.18 -18.97
CA CYS A 299 12.84 -25.22 -17.88
C CYS A 299 13.77 -24.00 -18.02
N PHE A 300 15.02 -24.22 -18.41
CA PHE A 300 16.00 -23.15 -18.62
C PHE A 300 15.58 -22.21 -19.77
N SER A 301 15.10 -22.77 -20.88
CA SER A 301 14.58 -22.00 -22.02
C SER A 301 13.38 -21.14 -21.62
N ALA A 302 12.44 -21.71 -20.85
CA ALA A 302 11.29 -20.96 -20.35
C ALA A 302 11.71 -19.81 -19.41
N GLY A 303 12.69 -20.05 -18.52
CA GLY A 303 13.26 -19.01 -17.66
C GLY A 303 13.91 -17.87 -18.46
N LEU A 304 14.71 -18.21 -19.47
CA LEU A 304 15.31 -17.22 -20.38
C LEU A 304 14.26 -16.41 -21.14
N ALA A 305 13.18 -17.05 -21.59
CA ALA A 305 12.08 -16.36 -22.26
C ALA A 305 11.39 -15.35 -21.34
N VAL A 306 11.15 -15.72 -20.08
CA VAL A 306 10.59 -14.81 -19.07
C VAL A 306 11.52 -13.62 -18.81
N VAL A 307 12.81 -13.86 -18.58
CA VAL A 307 13.80 -12.80 -18.34
C VAL A 307 13.92 -11.87 -19.56
N GLY A 308 13.98 -12.44 -20.76
CA GLY A 308 14.03 -11.67 -22.00
C GLY A 308 12.77 -10.83 -22.23
N ALA A 309 11.58 -11.38 -21.97
CA ALA A 309 10.32 -10.66 -22.10
C ALA A 309 10.24 -9.47 -21.13
N PHE A 310 10.53 -9.68 -19.85
CA PHE A 310 10.53 -8.60 -18.86
C PHE A 310 11.60 -7.54 -19.16
N GLY A 311 12.80 -7.97 -19.53
CA GLY A 311 13.87 -7.04 -19.89
C GLY A 311 13.52 -6.18 -21.11
N LEU A 312 12.88 -6.76 -22.13
CA LEU A 312 12.36 -6.01 -23.27
C LEU A 312 11.27 -5.01 -22.86
N CYS A 313 10.31 -5.42 -22.01
CA CYS A 313 9.27 -4.52 -21.48
C CYS A 313 9.88 -3.32 -20.75
N VAL A 314 10.91 -3.54 -19.93
CA VAL A 314 11.62 -2.45 -19.24
C VAL A 314 12.34 -1.53 -20.23
N TYR A 315 12.93 -2.06 -21.31
CA TYR A 315 13.48 -1.22 -22.37
C TYR A 315 12.44 -0.39 -23.11
N CYS A 316 11.22 -0.90 -23.25
CA CYS A 316 10.08 -0.14 -23.76
C CYS A 316 9.55 0.91 -22.77
N GLY A 317 10.16 1.06 -21.58
CA GLY A 317 9.77 2.02 -20.57
C GLY A 317 8.60 1.59 -19.69
N ILE A 318 8.26 0.29 -19.68
CA ILE A 318 7.20 -0.24 -18.82
C ILE A 318 7.75 -0.41 -17.40
N GLU A 319 7.10 0.24 -16.44
CA GLU A 319 7.45 0.17 -15.03
C GLU A 319 7.04 -1.17 -14.41
N MET A 320 7.83 -1.61 -13.43
CA MET A 320 7.58 -2.87 -12.74
C MET A 320 6.81 -2.63 -11.46
N ILE A 321 5.79 -3.45 -11.25
CA ILE A 321 4.91 -3.39 -10.08
C ILE A 321 5.03 -4.70 -9.29
N GLY A 322 4.74 -4.66 -7.99
CA GLY A 322 4.80 -5.87 -7.13
C GLY A 322 3.98 -7.06 -7.66
N ILE A 323 2.83 -6.81 -8.30
CA ILE A 323 1.97 -7.86 -8.87
C ILE A 323 2.63 -8.58 -10.06
N ASN A 324 3.50 -7.90 -10.82
CA ASN A 324 4.20 -8.52 -11.96
C ASN A 324 5.14 -9.64 -11.51
N LEU A 325 5.50 -9.66 -10.23
CA LEU A 325 6.32 -10.71 -9.63
C LEU A 325 5.61 -12.08 -9.64
N ALA A 326 4.28 -12.12 -9.79
CA ALA A 326 3.50 -13.36 -9.99
C ALA A 326 3.41 -13.82 -11.46
N ALA A 327 3.66 -12.93 -12.44
CA ALA A 327 3.53 -13.29 -13.86
C ALA A 327 4.53 -14.35 -14.36
N PRO A 328 5.78 -14.45 -13.87
CA PRO A 328 6.64 -15.61 -14.14
C PRO A 328 5.98 -16.96 -13.84
N PHE A 329 5.19 -17.06 -12.77
CA PHE A 329 4.51 -18.31 -12.40
C PHE A 329 3.43 -18.68 -13.42
N LEU A 330 2.60 -17.71 -13.81
CA LEU A 330 1.56 -17.93 -14.81
C LEU A 330 2.16 -18.31 -16.18
N MET A 331 3.30 -17.72 -16.54
CA MET A 331 4.00 -18.06 -17.77
C MET A 331 4.60 -19.47 -17.69
N LEU A 332 5.34 -19.79 -16.63
CA LEU A 332 5.96 -21.11 -16.46
C LEU A 332 4.91 -22.23 -16.38
N GLY A 333 3.78 -21.99 -15.71
CA GLY A 333 2.69 -22.96 -15.62
C GLY A 333 1.89 -23.17 -16.92
N LYS A 334 1.99 -22.25 -17.89
CA LYS A 334 1.32 -22.38 -19.20
C LYS A 334 2.18 -23.11 -20.24
N PHE A 335 3.51 -23.06 -20.10
CA PHE A 335 4.45 -23.71 -21.03
C PHE A 335 4.70 -25.20 -20.71
N ILE A 336 4.07 -25.72 -19.65
CA ILE A 336 4.17 -27.10 -19.16
C ILE A 336 2.80 -27.75 -19.22
#